data_AF-A0A640QM69-F1
#
_entry.id   AF-A0A640QM69-F1
#
_cell.length_a   1.000
_cell.length_b   1.000
_cell.length_c   1.000
_cell.angle_alpha   90.00
_cell.angle_beta   90.00
_cell.angle_gamma   90.00
#
_symmetry.space_group_name_H-M   'P 1'
#
loop_
_entity.id
_entity.type
_entity.pdbx_description
1 polymer ?
#
loop_
_entity_poly.entity_id
_entity_poly.type
_entity_poly.pdbx_seq_one_letter_code
_entity_poly.pdbx_strand_id
1 'polypeptide(L)' 'MRLTFYGVRGSIPTPGAAFVRYGGNTACVHIELEDGTDIVLDSGTGIRLLGEHLAKKNTPIFC' A
#
# COMPACT_ATOMS: atom_id res chain seq x y z
N MET A 1 -12.95 -9.39 4.55
CA MET A 1 -11.62 -8.75 4.76
C MET A 1 -10.76 -8.85 3.49
N ARG A 2 -10.03 -7.79 3.08
CA ARG A 2 -9.12 -7.78 1.91
C ARG A 2 -7.75 -7.22 2.29
N LEU A 3 -6.67 -7.87 1.82
CA LEU A 3 -5.28 -7.43 2.00
C LEU A 3 -4.69 -7.02 0.64
N THR A 4 -4.01 -5.87 0.60
CA THR A 4 -3.31 -5.41 -0.61
C THR A 4 -1.88 -4.98 -0.27
N PHE A 5 -0.91 -5.52 -1.01
CA PHE A 5 0.49 -5.13 -0.87
C PHE A 5 0.81 -4.00 -1.86
N TYR A 6 1.03 -2.80 -1.34
CA TYR A 6 1.45 -1.64 -2.12
C TYR A 6 2.99 -1.55 -2.23
N GLY A 7 3.70 -2.23 -1.34
CA GLY A 7 5.13 -2.46 -1.45
C GLY A 7 5.59 -3.68 -0.65
N VAL A 8 6.57 -4.39 -1.20
CA VAL A 8 7.08 -5.67 -0.69
C VAL A 8 8.60 -5.72 -0.60
N ARG A 9 9.29 -4.62 -0.94
CA ARG A 9 10.75 -4.51 -0.79
C ARG A 9 11.08 -4.13 0.66
N GLY A 10 12.30 -4.46 1.07
CA GLY A 10 12.86 -4.00 2.34
C GLY A 10 13.11 -2.49 2.34
N SER A 11 14.11 -2.03 3.09
CA SER A 11 14.36 -0.60 3.29
C SER A 11 14.73 0.17 2.01
N ILE A 12 15.14 -0.51 0.94
CA ILE A 12 15.61 0.13 -0.30
C ILE A 12 14.61 -0.19 -1.43
N PRO A 13 14.00 0.83 -2.07
CA PRO A 13 13.16 0.60 -3.23
C PRO A 13 14.00 0.05 -4.38
N THR A 14 13.43 -0.87 -5.17
CA THR A 14 14.13 -1.46 -6.32
C THR A 14 13.38 -1.15 -7.62
N PRO A 15 13.45 0.09 -8.13
CA PRO A 15 12.81 0.45 -9.38
C PRO A 15 13.50 -0.21 -10.58
N GLY A 16 12.76 -0.43 -11.66
CA GLY A 16 13.31 -0.88 -12.94
C GLY A 16 12.61 -2.12 -13.52
N ALA A 17 12.76 -2.31 -14.83
CA ALA A 17 12.09 -3.35 -15.60
C ALA A 17 12.40 -4.77 -15.08
N ALA A 18 13.62 -5.00 -14.60
CA ALA A 18 14.05 -6.28 -14.04
C ALA A 18 13.24 -6.72 -12.80
N PHE A 19 12.56 -5.80 -12.12
CA PHE A 19 11.87 -6.05 -10.85
C PHE A 19 10.35 -5.90 -10.95
N VAL A 20 9.81 -5.64 -12.15
CA VAL A 20 8.39 -5.31 -12.36
C VAL A 20 7.44 -6.44 -11.94
N ARG A 21 7.88 -7.70 -12.04
CA ARG A 21 7.09 -8.88 -11.65
C ARG A 21 6.61 -8.82 -10.20
N TYR A 22 7.43 -8.27 -9.30
CA TYR A 22 7.15 -8.22 -7.86
C TYR A 22 6.96 -6.80 -7.32
N GLY A 23 7.29 -5.78 -8.13
CA GLY A 23 7.20 -4.38 -7.72
C GLY A 23 8.47 -3.85 -7.07
N GLY A 24 8.61 -2.52 -7.07
CA GLY A 24 9.80 -1.81 -6.60
C GLY A 24 9.62 -1.01 -5.31
N ASN A 25 8.42 -0.99 -4.74
CA ASN A 25 8.10 -0.18 -3.56
C ASN A 25 8.52 -0.86 -2.25
N THR A 26 8.98 -0.08 -1.28
CA THR A 26 9.25 -0.55 0.08
C THR A 26 7.96 -0.81 0.85
N ALA A 27 8.06 -1.57 1.94
CA ALA A 27 6.95 -2.10 2.73
C ALA A 27 5.78 -1.11 2.91
N CYS A 28 4.61 -1.52 2.44
CA CYS A 28 3.35 -0.82 2.66
C CYS A 28 2.21 -1.82 2.39
N VAL A 29 1.40 -2.10 3.40
CA VAL A 29 0.28 -3.04 3.32
C VAL A 29 -0.99 -2.35 3.75
N HIS A 30 -2.05 -2.55 2.97
CA HIS A 30 -3.38 -2.04 3.25
C HIS A 30 -4.32 -3.20 3.55
N ILE A 31 -5.08 -3.05 4.63
CA ILE A 31 -6.11 -3.99 5.04
C ILE A 31 -7.44 -3.26 5.03
N GLU A 32 -8.39 -3.80 4.28
CA GLU A 32 -9.78 -3.37 4.32
C GLU A 32 -10.59 -4.40 5.12
N LEU A 33 -11.12 -3.96 6.26
CA LEU A 33 -12.05 -4.73 7.07
C LEU A 33 -13.45 -4.70 6.48
N GLU A 34 -14.32 -5.60 6.96
CA GLU A 34 -15.68 -5.75 6.41
C GLU A 34 -16.60 -4.58 6.79
N ASP A 35 -16.29 -3.88 7.88
CA ASP A 35 -16.98 -2.67 8.32
C ASP A 35 -16.51 -1.40 7.57
N GLY A 36 -15.60 -1.54 6.60
CA GLY A 36 -15.05 -0.44 5.82
C GLY A 36 -13.85 0.24 6.46
N THR A 37 -13.40 -0.20 7.64
CA THR A 37 -12.18 0.31 8.28
C THR A 37 -10.96 -0.02 7.43
N ASP A 38 -10.14 1.00 7.17
CA ASP A 38 -8.86 0.88 6.48
C ASP A 38 -7.73 0.87 7.52
N ILE A 39 -6.88 -0.15 7.48
CA ILE A 39 -5.66 -0.23 8.31
C ILE A 39 -4.46 -0.19 7.38
N VAL A 40 -3.49 0.66 7.71
CA VAL A 40 -2.22 0.77 6.99
C VAL A 40 -1.11 0.24 7.87
N LEU A 41 -0.38 -0.76 7.38
CA LEU A 41 0.82 -1.28 8.02
C LEU A 41 2.04 -0.80 7.24
N ASP A 42 2.84 0.03 7.92
CA ASP A 42 4.00 0.74 7.37
C ASP A 42 3.64 1.74 6.25
N SER A 43 4.45 2.78 6.15
CA SER A 43 4.29 3.88 5.20
C SER A 43 5.53 4.04 4.33
N GLY A 44 6.09 2.92 3.88
CA GLY A 44 7.15 2.88 2.87
C GLY A 44 6.71 3.49 1.54
N THR A 45 7.53 3.40 0.49
CA THR A 45 7.29 4.11 -0.78
C THR A 45 6.00 3.67 -1.49
N GLY A 46 5.42 2.53 -1.12
CA GLY A 46 4.09 2.09 -1.58
C GLY A 46 2.96 3.00 -1.10
N ILE A 47 3.16 3.81 -0.05
CA ILE A 47 2.15 4.70 0.52
C ILE A 47 1.61 5.71 -0.50
N ARG A 48 2.41 6.07 -1.51
CA ARG A 48 1.98 7.01 -2.55
C ARG A 48 0.84 6.45 -3.40
N LEU A 49 0.95 5.19 -3.81
CA LEU A 49 -0.11 4.50 -4.58
C LEU A 49 -1.33 4.19 -3.69
N LEU A 50 -1.10 3.83 -2.43
CA LEU A 50 -2.18 3.65 -1.47
C LEU A 50 -2.95 4.96 -1.24
N GLY A 51 -2.25 6.08 -1.11
CA GLY A 51 -2.86 7.41 -0.96
C GLY A 51 -3.77 7.76 -2.15
N GLU A 52 -3.33 7.49 -3.38
CA GLU A 52 -4.16 7.67 -4.58
C GLU A 52 -5.41 6.78 -4.59
N HIS A 53 -5.33 5.59 -3.99
CA HIS A 53 -6.49 4.70 -3.81
C HIS A 53 -7.45 5.22 -2.74
N LEU A 54 -6.93 5.55 -1.55
CA LEU A 54 -7.73 6.02 -0.42
C LEU A 54 -8.38 7.38 -0.69
N ALA A 55 -7.73 8.27 -1.45
CA ALA A 55 -8.29 9.56 -1.84
C ALA A 55 -9.56 9.44 -2.73
N LYS A 56 -9.83 8.27 -3.29
CA LYS A 56 -11.06 7.97 -4.06
C LYS A 56 -12.18 7.41 -3.19
N LYS A 57 -11.90 7.08 -1.91
CA LYS A 57 -12.91 6.58 -0.97
C LYS A 57 -13.61 7.76 -0.30
N ASN A 58 -14.91 7.58 -0.04
CA ASN A 58 -15.73 8.53 0.73
C ASN A 58 -15.88 8.10 2.20
N THR A 59 -15.10 7.11 2.64
CA THR A 59 -15.06 6.65 4.03
C THR A 59 -13.97 7.41 4.80
N PRO A 60 -14.17 7.69 6.11
CA PRO A 60 -13.13 8.28 6.93
C PRO A 60 -11.87 7.43 6.91
N ILE A 61 -10.70 8.07 6.75
CA ILE A 61 -9.40 7.42 6.83
C ILE A 61 -8.86 7.67 8.25
N PHE A 62 -8.59 6.60 8.98
CA PHE A 62 -7.94 6.67 10.29
C PHE A 62 -6.48 6.27 10.11
N CYS A 63 -5.58 7.19 10.47
CA CYS A 63 -4.13 7.02 10.37
C CYS A 63 -3.55 6.53 11.69
#